data_AF-A0A2P7R6F9-F1
#
_entry.id   AF-A0A2P7R6F9-F1
#
_cell.length_a   1.000
_cell.length_b   1.000
_cell.length_c   1.000
_cell.angle_alpha   90.00
_cell.angle_beta   90.00
_cell.angle_gamma   90.00
#
_symmetry.space_group_name_H-M   'P 1'
#
loop_
_entity.id
_entity.type
_entity.pdbx_description
1 polymer ?
#
loop_
_entity_poly.entity_id
_entity_poly.type
_entity_poly.pdbx_seq_one_letter_code
_entity_poly.pdbx_strand_id
1 'polypeptide(L)'
;MADPYFSVDHRARVNLIPLAEGETVPDDDALEAEIPAPFKLISEVTRIDTNTARLLRNLDEHAAELVEIINQQSRKIDLVLSYVLAGQDTPEHRYQTQTLGGGGFTFDSRQPLAEGIRVRVKLFLPELSVAVYAYGELHPAGEAERYRCDFIAIREQDRDALIRASLQLQARQLKARAERRAQQDTD
;
A
#
# COMPACT_ATOMS: atom_id res chain seq x y z
N MET A 1 -4.32 -8.48 20.74
CA MET A 1 -2.87 -8.18 20.81
C MET A 1 -2.71 -6.81 20.18
N ALA A 2 -1.99 -5.86 20.79
CA ALA A 2 -1.82 -4.52 20.22
C ALA A 2 -1.01 -4.61 18.91
N ASP A 3 -1.48 -3.95 17.87
CA ASP A 3 -0.82 -3.90 16.57
C ASP A 3 0.55 -3.21 16.73
N PRO A 4 1.68 -3.88 16.45
CA PRO A 4 3.00 -3.27 16.59
C PRO A 4 3.26 -2.17 15.54
N TYR A 5 2.37 -2.00 14.57
CA TYR A 5 2.50 -1.04 13.49
C TYR A 5 1.44 0.04 13.54
N PHE A 6 1.84 1.25 13.12
CA PHE A 6 0.93 2.37 12.90
C PHE A 6 -0.02 2.08 11.72
N SER A 7 -1.30 2.42 11.88
CA SER A 7 -2.32 2.35 10.82
C SER A 7 -2.96 3.71 10.59
N VAL A 8 -3.32 4.02 9.35
CA VAL A 8 -4.00 5.26 8.95
C VAL A 8 -5.33 4.95 8.27
N ASP A 9 -6.34 5.79 8.47
CA ASP A 9 -7.61 5.71 7.75
C ASP A 9 -7.37 6.03 6.26
N HIS A 10 -7.51 5.04 5.39
CA HIS A 10 -7.34 5.24 3.96
C HIS A 10 -8.03 4.15 3.16
N ARG A 11 -8.66 4.55 2.05
CA ARG A 11 -9.35 3.63 1.13
C ARG A 11 -8.43 3.24 -0.01
N ALA A 12 -7.65 2.20 0.21
CA ALA A 12 -6.89 1.52 -0.82
C ALA A 12 -7.69 0.38 -1.43
N ARG A 13 -7.38 0.02 -2.68
CA ARG A 13 -7.91 -1.20 -3.29
C ARG A 13 -7.09 -2.39 -2.82
N VAL A 14 -7.76 -3.48 -2.51
CA VAL A 14 -7.11 -4.73 -2.17
C VAL A 14 -7.86 -5.91 -2.80
N ASN A 15 -7.14 -6.90 -3.32
CA ASN A 15 -7.72 -8.21 -3.61
C ASN A 15 -7.39 -9.20 -2.50
N LEU A 16 -8.40 -9.92 -2.03
CA LEU A 16 -8.28 -10.98 -1.03
C LEU A 16 -8.70 -12.30 -1.67
N ILE A 17 -7.73 -13.14 -1.97
CA ILE A 17 -7.93 -14.41 -2.66
C ILE A 17 -7.73 -15.53 -1.63
N PRO A 18 -8.78 -16.24 -1.20
CA PRO A 18 -8.64 -17.35 -0.27
C PRO A 18 -7.66 -18.41 -0.80
N LEU A 19 -6.84 -18.96 0.10
CA LEU A 19 -5.98 -20.08 -0.23
C LEU A 19 -6.83 -21.32 -0.54
N ALA A 20 -6.43 -22.07 -1.56
CA ALA A 20 -7.08 -23.33 -1.90
C ALA A 20 -6.78 -24.40 -0.85
N GLU A 21 -7.59 -25.48 -0.84
CA GLU A 21 -7.37 -26.61 0.08
C GLU A 21 -6.00 -27.25 -0.20
N GLY A 22 -5.14 -27.31 0.82
CA GLY A 22 -3.76 -27.80 0.72
C GLY A 22 -2.71 -26.75 0.31
N GLU A 23 -3.12 -25.53 -0.02
CA GLU A 23 -2.19 -24.42 -0.25
C GLU A 23 -1.68 -23.88 1.10
N THR A 24 -0.36 -23.74 1.23
CA THR A 24 0.30 -23.26 2.45
C THR A 24 0.89 -21.88 2.25
N VAL A 25 1.11 -21.16 3.35
CA VAL A 25 1.87 -19.91 3.32
C VAL A 25 3.32 -20.27 2.92
N PRO A 26 3.88 -19.63 1.88
CA PRO A 26 5.24 -19.90 1.43
C PRO A 26 6.27 -19.42 2.46
N ASP A 27 7.47 -19.99 2.39
CA ASP A 27 8.65 -19.39 3.02
C ASP A 27 9.12 -18.14 2.23
N ASP A 28 10.14 -17.46 2.73
CA ASP A 28 10.59 -16.19 2.16
C ASP A 28 11.09 -16.33 0.70
N ASP A 29 11.78 -17.42 0.37
CA ASP A 29 12.29 -17.67 -0.98
C ASP A 29 11.16 -17.99 -1.97
N ALA A 30 10.21 -18.84 -1.57
CA ALA A 30 9.03 -19.14 -2.37
C ALA A 30 8.12 -17.92 -2.52
N LEU A 31 7.96 -17.11 -1.47
CA LEU A 31 7.22 -15.84 -1.54
C LEU A 31 7.84 -14.93 -2.60
N GLU A 32 9.15 -14.72 -2.55
CA GLU A 32 9.83 -13.87 -3.54
C GLU A 32 9.64 -14.42 -4.97
N ALA A 33 9.65 -15.73 -5.18
CA ALA A 33 9.39 -16.32 -6.49
C ALA A 33 7.94 -16.10 -6.99
N GLU A 34 6.97 -16.09 -6.09
CA GLU A 34 5.54 -15.90 -6.42
C GLU A 34 5.14 -14.44 -6.72
N ILE A 35 5.87 -13.46 -6.18
CA ILE A 35 5.51 -12.04 -6.34
C ILE A 35 5.46 -11.71 -7.85
N PRO A 36 4.30 -11.23 -8.37
CA PRO A 36 4.19 -10.90 -9.78
C PRO A 36 5.16 -9.80 -10.19
N ALA A 37 5.71 -9.89 -11.41
CA ALA A 37 6.69 -8.93 -11.93
C ALA A 37 6.28 -7.45 -11.77
N PRO A 38 5.01 -7.04 -11.97
CA PRO A 38 4.58 -5.66 -11.70
C PRO A 38 4.82 -5.18 -10.27
N PHE A 39 4.62 -6.04 -9.27
CA PHE A 39 4.84 -5.68 -7.86
C PHE A 39 6.34 -5.53 -7.57
N LYS A 40 7.18 -6.43 -8.12
CA LYS A 40 8.63 -6.29 -8.03
C LYS A 40 9.13 -4.99 -8.64
N LEU A 41 8.64 -4.67 -9.85
CA LEU A 41 9.01 -3.45 -10.57
C LEU A 41 8.66 -2.19 -9.79
N ILE A 42 7.50 -2.16 -9.14
CA ILE A 42 7.10 -1.00 -8.32
C ILE A 42 8.04 -0.81 -7.15
N SER A 43 8.32 -1.85 -6.39
CA SER A 43 9.20 -1.74 -5.23
C SER A 43 10.61 -1.26 -5.63
N GLU A 44 11.10 -1.70 -6.78
CA GLU A 44 12.35 -1.23 -7.36
C GLU A 44 12.29 0.27 -7.74
N VAL A 45 11.20 0.72 -8.37
CA VAL A 45 11.00 2.13 -8.71
C VAL A 45 10.89 2.99 -7.46
N THR A 46 10.09 2.61 -6.46
CA THR A 46 9.98 3.33 -5.19
C THR A 46 11.34 3.48 -4.51
N ARG A 47 12.18 2.45 -4.56
CA ARG A 47 13.55 2.47 -4.02
C ARG A 47 14.43 3.48 -4.77
N ILE A 48 14.36 3.48 -6.10
CA ILE A 48 15.09 4.43 -6.95
C ILE A 48 14.64 5.87 -6.66
N ASP A 49 13.34 6.13 -6.62
CA ASP A 49 12.79 7.47 -6.37
C ASP A 49 13.20 8.01 -4.99
N THR A 50 13.21 7.15 -3.97
CA THR A 50 13.67 7.52 -2.63
C THR A 50 15.14 7.95 -2.63
N ASN A 51 15.98 7.26 -3.40
CA ASN A 51 17.39 7.62 -3.57
C ASN A 51 17.56 8.90 -4.38
N THR A 52 16.83 9.06 -5.49
CA THR A 52 16.85 10.25 -6.36
C THR A 52 16.44 11.50 -5.57
N ALA A 53 15.38 11.43 -4.76
CA ALA A 53 14.93 12.56 -3.94
C ALA A 53 16.01 13.07 -2.95
N ARG A 54 16.90 12.19 -2.47
CA ARG A 54 18.04 12.60 -1.62
C ARG A 54 19.10 13.35 -2.42
N LEU A 55 19.38 12.90 -3.65
CA LEU A 55 20.36 13.55 -4.53
C LEU A 55 19.87 14.93 -4.98
N LEU A 56 18.57 15.05 -5.32
CA LEU A 56 17.97 16.31 -5.76
C LEU A 56 18.02 17.41 -4.70
N ARG A 57 17.85 17.06 -3.42
CA ARG A 57 17.94 18.02 -2.30
C ARG A 57 19.31 18.69 -2.16
N ASN A 58 20.35 18.10 -2.75
CA ASN A 58 21.72 18.60 -2.67
C ASN A 58 22.13 19.42 -3.91
N LEU A 59 21.22 19.67 -4.86
CA LEU A 59 21.48 20.47 -6.06
C LEU A 59 21.17 21.95 -5.83
N ASP A 60 22.04 22.84 -6.33
CA ASP A 60 21.88 24.29 -6.30
C ASP A 60 20.71 24.79 -7.18
N GLU A 61 20.31 26.05 -6.94
CA GLU A 61 19.18 26.74 -7.58
C GLU A 61 19.24 26.77 -9.13
N HIS A 62 20.44 26.66 -9.71
CA HIS A 62 20.66 26.55 -11.15
C HIS A 62 20.19 25.22 -11.78
N ALA A 63 19.80 24.23 -10.97
CA ALA A 63 19.32 22.93 -11.44
C ALA A 63 17.79 22.82 -11.54
N ALA A 64 17.04 23.92 -11.35
CA ALA A 64 15.57 23.88 -11.30
C ALA A 64 14.92 23.22 -12.53
N GLU A 65 15.41 23.51 -13.74
CA GLU A 65 14.90 22.88 -14.97
C GLU A 65 15.20 21.38 -15.03
N LEU A 66 16.36 20.95 -14.54
CA LEU A 66 16.72 19.52 -14.47
C LEU A 66 15.87 18.78 -13.44
N VAL A 67 15.60 19.39 -12.30
CA VAL A 67 14.69 18.86 -11.27
C VAL A 67 13.30 18.67 -11.87
N GLU A 68 12.80 19.66 -12.62
CA GLU A 68 11.50 19.57 -13.29
C GLU A 68 11.46 18.44 -14.34
N ILE A 69 12.49 18.30 -15.16
CA ILE A 69 12.61 17.18 -16.12
C ILE A 69 12.58 15.84 -15.37
N ILE A 70 13.30 15.70 -14.26
CA ILE A 70 13.34 14.47 -13.47
C ILE A 70 11.96 14.16 -12.89
N ASN A 71 11.27 15.14 -12.32
CA ASN A 71 9.91 14.97 -11.82
C ASN A 71 8.95 14.53 -12.93
N GLN A 72 9.09 15.09 -14.13
CA GLN A 72 8.29 14.69 -15.29
C GLN A 72 8.59 13.25 -15.74
N GLN A 73 9.84 12.80 -15.64
CA GLN A 73 10.21 11.41 -15.93
C GLN A 73 9.62 10.45 -14.89
N SER A 74 9.74 10.76 -13.59
CA SER A 74 9.10 9.96 -12.53
C SER A 74 7.59 9.86 -12.75
N ARG A 75 6.92 10.97 -13.09
CA ARG A 75 5.48 10.96 -13.37
C ARG A 75 5.10 10.09 -14.57
N LYS A 76 5.93 10.03 -15.62
CA LYS A 76 5.68 9.11 -16.76
C LYS A 76 5.79 7.66 -16.33
N ILE A 77 6.78 7.33 -15.51
CA ILE A 77 6.97 5.98 -14.96
C ILE A 77 5.76 5.59 -14.11
N ASP A 78 5.31 6.48 -13.20
CA ASP A 78 4.15 6.25 -12.35
C ASP A 78 2.87 5.95 -13.16
N LEU A 79 2.66 6.64 -14.28
CA LEU A 79 1.51 6.41 -15.18
C LEU A 79 1.57 5.02 -15.80
N VAL A 80 2.74 4.60 -16.29
CA VAL A 80 2.93 3.25 -16.87
C VAL A 80 2.73 2.19 -15.80
N LEU A 81 3.30 2.35 -14.61
CA LEU A 81 3.15 1.42 -13.50
C LEU A 81 1.70 1.30 -13.05
N SER A 82 0.99 2.43 -12.94
CA SER A 82 -0.43 2.46 -12.61
C SER A 82 -1.27 1.67 -13.62
N TYR A 83 -0.95 1.78 -14.91
CA TYR A 83 -1.60 1.00 -15.96
C TYR A 83 -1.29 -0.50 -15.84
N VAL A 84 -0.04 -0.88 -15.63
CA VAL A 84 0.37 -2.29 -15.47
C VAL A 84 -0.30 -2.92 -14.24
N LEU A 85 -0.38 -2.19 -13.12
CA LEU A 85 -1.09 -2.64 -11.92
C LEU A 85 -2.59 -2.82 -12.14
N ALA A 86 -3.21 -2.01 -12.98
CA ALA A 86 -4.64 -2.13 -13.25
C ALA A 86 -4.98 -3.53 -13.82
N GLY A 87 -4.05 -4.15 -14.56
CA GLY A 87 -4.20 -5.52 -15.05
C GLY A 87 -4.00 -6.63 -14.00
N GLN A 88 -3.54 -6.30 -12.78
CA GLN A 88 -3.35 -7.26 -11.69
C GLN A 88 -4.56 -7.36 -10.74
N ASP A 89 -5.48 -6.40 -10.85
CA ASP A 89 -6.69 -6.31 -10.05
C ASP A 89 -7.71 -7.36 -10.51
N THR A 90 -8.21 -8.15 -9.55
CA THR A 90 -9.22 -9.18 -9.80
C THR A 90 -10.57 -8.74 -9.21
N PRO A 91 -11.51 -8.23 -10.03
CA PRO A 91 -12.75 -7.63 -9.56
C PRO A 91 -13.57 -8.52 -8.60
N GLU A 92 -13.54 -9.83 -8.80
CA GLU A 92 -14.29 -10.83 -8.04
C GLU A 92 -13.79 -10.94 -6.58
N HIS A 93 -12.54 -10.57 -6.35
CA HIS A 93 -11.87 -10.64 -5.04
C HIS A 93 -11.60 -9.25 -4.47
N ARG A 94 -12.19 -8.19 -5.02
CA ARG A 94 -11.87 -6.80 -4.68
C ARG A 94 -12.62 -6.32 -3.44
N TYR A 95 -11.87 -5.75 -2.51
CA TYR A 95 -12.34 -5.03 -1.33
C TYR A 95 -11.71 -3.63 -1.26
N GLN A 96 -12.20 -2.82 -0.32
CA GLN A 96 -11.60 -1.53 0.03
C GLN A 96 -11.16 -1.56 1.48
N THR A 97 -9.96 -1.06 1.75
CA THR A 97 -9.49 -0.89 3.12
C THR A 97 -10.24 0.25 3.80
N GLN A 98 -10.43 0.16 5.12
CA GLN A 98 -10.81 1.29 5.97
C GLN A 98 -9.56 1.90 6.60
N THR A 99 -8.68 1.05 7.12
CA THR A 99 -7.36 1.42 7.63
C THR A 99 -6.27 0.58 7.00
N LEU A 100 -5.05 1.11 6.88
CA LEU A 100 -3.90 0.32 6.41
C LEU A 100 -2.59 0.75 7.10
N GLY A 101 -1.70 -0.22 7.32
CA GLY A 101 -0.42 -0.06 8.00
C GLY A 101 0.53 -1.22 7.75
N GLY A 102 1.73 -1.15 8.34
CA GLY A 102 2.76 -2.20 8.18
C GLY A 102 2.38 -3.57 8.72
N GLY A 103 1.38 -3.65 9.60
CA GLY A 103 0.88 -4.89 10.20
C GLY A 103 -0.27 -5.53 9.43
N GLY A 104 -0.98 -4.75 8.61
CA GLY A 104 -2.22 -5.21 8.00
C GLY A 104 -3.15 -4.07 7.62
N PHE A 105 -4.42 -4.41 7.42
CA PHE A 105 -5.48 -3.46 7.12
C PHE A 105 -6.81 -3.96 7.65
N THR A 106 -7.76 -3.05 7.80
CA THR A 106 -9.16 -3.39 8.05
C THR A 106 -9.98 -3.16 6.80
N PHE A 107 -11.08 -3.91 6.64
CA PHE A 107 -12.02 -3.77 5.53
C PHE A 107 -13.40 -4.24 5.97
N ASP A 108 -14.42 -3.90 5.19
CA ASP A 108 -15.78 -4.38 5.42
C ASP A 108 -16.16 -5.47 4.41
N SER A 109 -16.85 -6.50 4.87
CA SER A 109 -17.40 -7.59 4.05
C SER A 109 -18.85 -7.86 4.43
N ARG A 110 -19.74 -7.81 3.42
CA ARG A 110 -21.16 -8.15 3.57
C ARG A 110 -21.40 -9.65 3.74
N GLN A 111 -20.46 -10.47 3.29
CA GLN A 111 -20.53 -11.91 3.47
C GLN A 111 -19.74 -12.30 4.72
N PRO A 112 -20.29 -13.11 5.62
CA PRO A 112 -19.58 -13.57 6.80
C PRO A 112 -18.37 -14.41 6.38
N LEU A 113 -17.19 -13.97 6.77
CA LEU A 113 -15.94 -14.70 6.58
C LEU A 113 -15.63 -15.49 7.86
N ALA A 114 -15.19 -16.75 7.71
CA ALA A 114 -14.72 -17.53 8.84
C ALA A 114 -13.43 -16.93 9.40
N GLU A 115 -13.24 -17.06 10.71
CA GLU A 115 -12.01 -16.65 11.38
C GLU A 115 -10.84 -17.56 11.01
N GLY A 116 -9.64 -16.99 10.89
CA GLY A 116 -8.42 -17.73 10.56
C GLY A 116 -8.29 -18.11 9.08
N ILE A 117 -9.16 -17.60 8.20
CA ILE A 117 -8.99 -17.77 6.75
C ILE A 117 -7.70 -17.09 6.34
N ARG A 118 -6.83 -17.86 5.68
CA ARG A 118 -5.63 -17.34 5.04
C ARG A 118 -5.95 -16.90 3.62
N VAL A 119 -5.42 -15.75 3.23
CA VAL A 119 -5.63 -15.15 1.92
C VAL A 119 -4.32 -14.70 1.30
N ARG A 120 -4.22 -14.83 -0.03
CA ARG A 120 -3.29 -14.07 -0.85
C ARG A 120 -3.82 -12.65 -1.00
N VAL A 121 -2.97 -11.68 -0.69
CA VAL A 121 -3.27 -10.26 -0.69
C VAL A 121 -2.55 -9.58 -1.83
N LYS A 122 -3.30 -8.81 -2.62
CA LYS A 122 -2.76 -7.80 -3.54
C LYS A 122 -3.27 -6.43 -3.13
N LEU A 123 -2.43 -5.61 -2.52
CA LEU A 123 -2.78 -4.24 -2.12
C LEU A 123 -2.21 -3.23 -3.12
N PHE A 124 -3.03 -2.26 -3.50
CA PHE A 124 -2.70 -1.25 -4.51
C PHE A 124 -2.84 0.15 -3.93
N LEU A 125 -1.75 0.92 -3.97
CA LEU A 125 -1.67 2.31 -3.54
C LEU A 125 -0.91 3.16 -4.57
N PRO A 126 -1.46 3.31 -5.79
CA PRO A 126 -0.78 3.93 -6.93
C PRO A 126 -0.42 5.40 -6.71
N GLU A 127 -1.17 6.13 -5.89
CA GLU A 127 -0.90 7.55 -5.56
C GLU A 127 0.39 7.78 -4.75
N LEU A 128 1.00 6.70 -4.26
CA LEU A 128 2.27 6.68 -3.56
C LEU A 128 3.27 5.73 -4.21
N SER A 129 2.95 5.21 -5.41
CA SER A 129 3.74 4.23 -6.12
C SER A 129 4.09 3.03 -5.22
N VAL A 130 3.09 2.54 -4.47
CA VAL A 130 3.22 1.37 -3.60
C VAL A 130 2.24 0.28 -4.02
N ALA A 131 2.73 -0.95 -4.09
CA ALA A 131 1.93 -2.14 -4.27
C ALA A 131 2.53 -3.27 -3.44
N VAL A 132 1.68 -4.07 -2.80
CA VAL A 132 2.13 -5.14 -1.89
C VAL A 132 1.50 -6.46 -2.31
N TYR A 133 2.34 -7.47 -2.50
CA TYR A 133 1.92 -8.87 -2.59
C TYR A 133 2.32 -9.56 -1.28
N ALA A 134 1.35 -10.16 -0.61
CA ALA A 134 1.54 -10.73 0.72
C ALA A 134 0.56 -11.88 0.96
N TYR A 135 0.78 -12.60 2.04
CA TYR A 135 -0.20 -13.49 2.66
C TYR A 135 -0.70 -12.85 3.94
N GLY A 136 -1.99 -13.01 4.20
CA GLY A 136 -2.63 -12.50 5.40
C GLY A 136 -3.58 -13.50 6.04
N GLU A 137 -3.88 -13.28 7.31
CA GLU A 137 -4.87 -14.01 8.08
C GLU A 137 -6.03 -13.09 8.47
N LEU A 138 -7.26 -13.56 8.28
CA LEU A 138 -8.47 -12.79 8.51
C LEU A 138 -9.04 -13.03 9.91
N HIS A 139 -9.36 -11.93 10.59
CA HIS A 139 -9.95 -11.92 11.92
C HIS A 139 -11.15 -10.98 11.98
N PRO A 140 -12.24 -11.32 12.70
CA PRO A 140 -13.31 -10.39 13.02
C PRO A 140 -12.76 -9.18 13.80
N ALA A 141 -13.20 -7.97 13.46
CA ALA A 141 -12.72 -6.73 14.09
C ALA A 141 -13.70 -6.13 15.11
N GLY A 142 -14.55 -6.96 15.72
CA GLY A 142 -15.47 -6.58 16.81
C GLY A 142 -16.74 -5.83 16.37
N GLU A 143 -16.73 -5.14 15.22
CA GLU A 143 -17.92 -4.54 14.61
C GLU A 143 -18.57 -5.48 13.60
N ALA A 144 -19.89 -5.34 13.41
CA ALA A 144 -20.61 -6.10 12.40
C ALA A 144 -20.06 -5.80 11.00
N GLU A 145 -19.82 -6.84 10.20
CA GLU A 145 -19.24 -6.76 8.85
C GLU A 145 -17.79 -6.25 8.77
N ARG A 146 -17.14 -5.88 9.87
CA ARG A 146 -15.74 -5.42 9.85
C ARG A 146 -14.74 -6.53 10.14
N TYR A 147 -13.74 -6.61 9.28
CA TYR A 147 -12.66 -7.60 9.36
C TYR A 147 -11.30 -6.92 9.37
N ARG A 148 -10.32 -7.60 9.96
CA ARG A 148 -8.91 -7.26 9.96
C ARG A 148 -8.14 -8.34 9.22
N CYS A 149 -7.25 -7.94 8.32
CA CYS A 149 -6.29 -8.81 7.68
C CYS A 149 -4.91 -8.49 8.25
N ASP A 150 -4.31 -9.44 8.98
CA ASP A 150 -2.96 -9.33 9.50
C ASP A 150 -1.96 -9.96 8.53
N PHE A 151 -0.88 -9.26 8.20
CA PHE A 151 0.13 -9.81 7.30
C PHE A 151 0.96 -10.88 8.01
N ILE A 152 0.90 -12.11 7.49
CA ILE A 152 1.63 -13.27 8.01
C ILE A 152 2.87 -13.61 7.18
N ALA A 153 2.89 -13.26 5.89
CA ALA A 153 4.09 -13.29 5.06
C ALA A 153 4.09 -12.10 4.10
N ILE A 154 5.13 -11.29 4.15
CA ILE A 154 5.29 -10.08 3.34
C ILE A 154 6.77 -9.79 3.23
N ARG A 155 7.21 -9.42 2.02
CA ARG A 155 8.59 -9.03 1.77
C ARG A 155 8.94 -7.76 2.55
N GLU A 156 10.08 -7.77 3.24
CA GLU A 156 10.49 -6.69 4.16
C GLU A 156 10.46 -5.30 3.50
N GLN A 157 11.00 -5.17 2.28
CA GLN A 157 11.00 -3.89 1.56
C GLN A 157 9.59 -3.36 1.24
N ASP A 158 8.62 -4.25 1.03
CA ASP A 158 7.23 -3.88 0.73
C ASP A 158 6.51 -3.46 2.02
N ARG A 159 6.82 -4.13 3.15
CA ARG A 159 6.37 -3.72 4.49
C ARG A 159 6.87 -2.30 4.81
N ASP A 160 8.15 -2.05 4.59
CA ASP A 160 8.76 -0.74 4.81
C ASP A 160 8.17 0.35 3.91
N ALA A 161 7.91 0.03 2.64
CA ALA A 161 7.24 0.93 1.72
C ALA A 161 5.82 1.28 2.20
N LEU A 162 5.08 0.28 2.69
CA LEU A 162 3.73 0.48 3.25
C LEU A 162 3.75 1.34 4.51
N ILE A 163 4.70 1.12 5.43
CA ILE A 163 4.86 1.95 6.64
C ILE A 163 5.12 3.41 6.27
N ARG A 164 6.06 3.66 5.34
CA ARG A 164 6.34 5.02 4.85
C ARG A 164 5.11 5.65 4.21
N ALA A 165 4.38 4.88 3.39
CA ALA A 165 3.17 5.34 2.75
C ALA A 165 2.09 5.72 3.77
N SER A 166 1.87 4.90 4.80
CA SER A 166 0.92 5.21 5.89
C SER A 166 1.27 6.50 6.62
N LEU A 167 2.55 6.74 6.90
CA LEU A 167 3.01 8.00 7.51
C LEU A 167 2.80 9.20 6.60
N GLN A 168 3.06 9.05 5.30
CA GLN A 168 2.84 10.11 4.31
C GLN A 168 1.35 10.45 4.15
N LEU A 169 0.47 9.44 4.15
CA LEU A 169 -0.98 9.64 4.16
C LEU A 169 -1.42 10.40 5.41
N GLN A 170 -0.92 10.01 6.59
CA GLN A 170 -1.23 10.69 7.84
C GLN A 170 -0.82 12.17 7.80
N ALA A 171 0.40 12.46 7.34
CA ALA A 171 0.89 13.84 7.22
C ALA A 171 0.02 14.68 6.27
N ARG A 172 -0.40 14.11 5.13
CA ARG A 172 -1.31 14.76 4.17
C ARG A 172 -2.68 15.08 4.81
N GLN A 173 -3.25 14.15 5.56
CA GLN A 173 -4.53 14.36 6.24
C GLN A 173 -4.46 15.45 7.31
N LEU A 174 -3.38 15.46 8.10
CA LEU A 174 -3.16 16.51 9.11
C LEU A 174 -3.04 17.89 8.47
N LYS A 175 -2.29 18.02 7.37
CA LYS A 175 -2.17 19.27 6.61
C LYS A 175 -3.52 19.74 6.09
N ALA A 176 -4.28 18.86 5.44
CA ALA A 176 -5.61 19.20 4.92
C ALA A 176 -6.61 19.62 6.03
N ARG A 177 -6.52 19.03 7.22
CA ARG A 177 -7.35 19.42 8.38
C ARG A 177 -6.97 20.80 8.92
N ALA A 178 -5.68 21.14 8.96
CA ALA A 178 -5.21 22.45 9.39
C ALA A 178 -5.65 23.56 8.41
N GLU A 179 -5.53 23.31 7.10
CA GLU A 179 -5.96 24.24 6.05
C GLU A 179 -7.47 24.54 6.12
N ARG A 180 -8.31 23.50 6.31
CA ARG A 180 -9.77 23.67 6.48
C ARG A 180 -10.14 24.53 7.68
N ARG A 181 -9.41 24.42 8.80
CA ARG A 181 -9.64 25.25 9.99
C ARG A 181 -9.29 26.71 9.71
N ALA A 182 -8.16 26.96 9.06
CA ALA A 182 -7.75 28.31 8.70
C ALA A 182 -8.73 28.99 7.73
N GLN A 183 -9.32 28.24 6.80
CA GLN A 183 -10.38 28.77 5.92
C GLN A 183 -11.67 29.11 6.69
N GLN A 184 -12.07 28.28 7.66
CA GLN A 184 -13.28 28.49 8.45
C GLN A 184 -13.19 29.66 9.44
N ASP A 185 -11.98 30.00 9.89
CA ASP A 185 -11.75 31.16 10.79
C ASP A 185 -11.63 32.49 10.01
N THR A 186 -11.59 32.46 8.67
CA THR A 186 -11.44 33.65 7.81
C THR A 186 -12.75 34.09 7.15
N ASP A 187 -13.80 33.28 7.20
CA ASP A 187 -15.17 33.59 6.75
C ASP A 187 -16.09 33.95 7.95
#